data_AF-A0A9P6MHF9-F1
#
_entry.id   AF-A0A9P6MHF9-F1
#
_cell.length_a   1.000
_cell.length_b   1.000
_cell.length_c   1.000
_cell.angle_alpha   90.00
_cell.angle_beta   90.00
_cell.angle_gamma   90.00
#
_symmetry.space_group_name_H-M   'P 1'
#
loop_
_entity.id
_entity.type
_entity.pdbx_description
1 polymer ?
#
loop_
_entity_poly.entity_id
_entity_poly.type
_entity_poly.pdbx_seq_one_letter_code
_entity_poly.pdbx_strand_id
1 'polypeptide(L)'
;MLSRTGEQLQLIDDYIERKPLLLVMSEPEGVFVKALARFKRRVLYCNIRNDRSVPFWTASFSDADPFNELEDMEIQYNNGYSSLIESFEHLDMETLNRLREERAESLKTTSFVQRTAHTLTSIPWKKYALLGLLTPVLPFWILFASTTISYQGLNSRRRTRNWTNESETLQRIREMASTTTLGRHKDDDNHDGSDDNITTTDIQDPSSSNTSSGTLTRQQENESHQEHTVVSVKMDGSVMESRFESGGGGGDDTLGMDETVEVSHSYPELKSVRPLALQPVQVEISRNLNKLEWSKNIVHIDAWNAHASIVVREKRFSNDGGTAAVQHVVDMFKEDGEDV
;
A
#
# COMPACT_ATOMS: atom_id res chain seq x y z
N MET A 1 -2.34 -1.86 17.61
CA MET A 1 -3.54 -2.23 16.83
C MET A 1 -3.33 -1.71 15.43
N LEU A 2 -3.20 -2.61 14.45
CA LEU A 2 -3.23 -2.22 13.06
C LEU A 2 -4.68 -1.89 12.68
N SER A 3 -4.89 -0.95 11.77
CA SER A 3 -6.21 -0.74 11.16
C SER A 3 -6.57 -1.99 10.34
N ARG A 4 -7.87 -2.22 10.05
CA ARG A 4 -8.34 -3.35 9.23
C ARG A 4 -7.57 -3.51 7.91
N THR A 5 -7.24 -2.41 7.24
CA THR A 5 -6.41 -2.41 6.02
C THR A 5 -4.97 -2.84 6.30
N GLY A 6 -4.41 -2.48 7.45
CA GLY A 6 -3.07 -2.92 7.84
C GLY A 6 -3.00 -4.42 8.10
N GLU A 7 -4.05 -5.02 8.68
CA GLU A 7 -4.16 -6.47 8.85
C GLU A 7 -4.21 -7.19 7.50
N GLN A 8 -5.00 -6.67 6.56
CA GLN A 8 -5.12 -7.21 5.19
C GLN A 8 -3.79 -7.16 4.42
N LEU A 9 -3.08 -6.04 4.49
CA LEU A 9 -1.78 -5.87 3.83
C LEU A 9 -0.69 -6.79 4.42
N GLN A 10 -0.86 -7.21 5.68
CA GLN A 10 0.05 -8.14 6.35
C GLN A 10 -0.39 -9.60 6.22
N LEU A 11 -1.47 -9.89 5.50
CA LEU A 11 -2.01 -11.25 5.31
C LEU A 11 -2.39 -11.95 6.63
N ILE A 12 -2.72 -11.18 7.66
CA ILE A 12 -3.13 -11.71 8.97
C ILE A 12 -4.66 -11.72 9.15
N ASP A 13 -5.40 -11.23 8.14
CA ASP A 13 -6.84 -11.24 8.14
C ASP A 13 -7.43 -12.63 7.79
N ASP A 14 -8.65 -12.87 8.23
CA ASP A 14 -9.46 -14.02 7.83
C ASP A 14 -10.64 -13.50 7.02
N TYR A 15 -10.58 -13.65 5.70
CA TYR A 15 -11.61 -13.16 4.80
C TYR A 15 -12.62 -14.25 4.46
N ILE A 16 -12.15 -15.37 3.91
CA ILE A 16 -12.97 -16.54 3.55
C ILE A 16 -12.20 -17.80 3.92
N GLU A 17 -12.78 -18.68 4.73
CA GLU A 17 -12.21 -19.99 5.08
C GLU A 17 -10.75 -19.94 5.58
N ARG A 18 -10.40 -18.97 6.42
CA ARG A 18 -9.03 -18.72 6.91
C ARG A 18 -8.02 -18.28 5.85
N LYS A 19 -8.48 -17.90 4.66
CA LYS A 19 -7.63 -17.27 3.64
C LYS A 19 -7.64 -15.75 3.82
N PRO A 20 -6.46 -15.10 3.77
CA PRO A 20 -6.37 -13.65 3.79
C PRO A 20 -6.94 -13.06 2.49
N LEU A 21 -7.49 -11.85 2.57
CA LEU A 21 -8.18 -11.21 1.44
C LEU A 21 -7.31 -11.12 0.18
N LEU A 22 -6.03 -10.73 0.31
CA LEU A 22 -5.16 -10.56 -0.84
C LEU A 22 -4.85 -11.88 -1.57
N LEU A 23 -4.81 -13.01 -0.84
CA LEU A 23 -4.69 -14.33 -1.46
C LEU A 23 -5.93 -14.63 -2.30
N VAL A 24 -7.13 -14.47 -1.73
CA VAL A 24 -8.40 -14.67 -2.43
C VAL A 24 -8.53 -13.77 -3.66
N MET A 25 -8.09 -12.52 -3.56
CA MET A 25 -8.09 -11.57 -4.68
C MET A 25 -7.11 -11.95 -5.79
N SER A 26 -6.09 -12.74 -5.48
CA SER A 26 -5.12 -13.25 -6.46
C SER A 26 -5.55 -14.57 -7.11
N GLU A 27 -6.57 -15.27 -6.61
CA GLU A 27 -6.92 -16.59 -7.15
C GLU A 27 -7.33 -16.50 -8.64
N PRO A 28 -6.68 -17.27 -9.55
CA PRO A 28 -6.89 -17.12 -11.00
C PRO A 28 -8.32 -17.35 -11.46
N GLU A 29 -8.99 -18.31 -10.82
CA GLU A 29 -10.39 -18.63 -11.09
C GLU A 29 -11.38 -17.76 -10.33
N GLY A 30 -10.87 -16.89 -9.44
CA GLY A 30 -11.66 -15.98 -8.63
C GLY A 30 -12.25 -14.82 -9.43
N VAL A 31 -13.32 -14.23 -8.89
CA VAL A 31 -14.04 -13.11 -9.53
C VAL A 31 -13.13 -11.89 -9.76
N PHE A 32 -12.17 -11.65 -8.87
CA PHE A 32 -11.25 -10.51 -8.93
C PHE A 32 -10.31 -10.60 -10.13
N VAL A 33 -9.61 -11.73 -10.30
CA VAL A 33 -8.71 -11.93 -11.44
C VAL A 33 -9.48 -11.99 -12.75
N LYS A 34 -10.64 -12.66 -12.77
CA LYS A 34 -11.52 -12.68 -13.94
C LYS A 34 -12.00 -11.27 -14.34
N ALA A 35 -12.29 -10.41 -13.37
CA ALA A 35 -12.63 -9.01 -13.64
C ALA A 35 -11.42 -8.22 -14.16
N LEU A 36 -10.23 -8.38 -13.55
CA LEU A 36 -8.98 -7.75 -14.00
C LEU A 36 -8.62 -8.15 -15.44
N ALA A 37 -8.86 -9.41 -15.82
CA ALA A 37 -8.63 -9.90 -17.17
C ALA A 37 -9.47 -9.20 -18.24
N ARG A 38 -10.63 -8.62 -17.86
CA ARG A 38 -11.53 -7.93 -18.80
C ARG A 38 -11.06 -6.53 -19.20
N PHE A 39 -10.12 -5.93 -18.47
CA PHE A 39 -9.56 -4.64 -18.85
C PHE A 39 -8.73 -4.79 -20.12
N LYS A 40 -8.94 -3.88 -21.10
CA LYS A 40 -8.14 -3.84 -22.34
C LYS A 40 -6.65 -3.67 -22.03
N ARG A 41 -6.33 -2.90 -20.99
CA ARG A 41 -4.97 -2.56 -20.58
C ARG A 41 -4.79 -2.81 -19.10
N ARG A 42 -3.65 -3.41 -18.75
CA ARG A 42 -3.20 -3.65 -17.38
C ARG A 42 -1.74 -3.19 -17.31
N VAL A 43 -1.50 -2.14 -16.56
CA VAL A 43 -0.20 -1.47 -16.53
C VAL A 43 0.26 -1.29 -15.11
N LEU A 44 1.53 -1.57 -14.85
CA LEU A 44 2.19 -1.34 -13.57
C LEU A 44 3.27 -0.29 -13.77
N TYR A 45 3.45 0.57 -12.77
CA TYR A 45 4.55 1.51 -12.70
C TYR A 45 5.33 1.25 -11.43
N CYS A 46 6.55 0.77 -11.58
CA CYS A 46 7.36 0.21 -10.51
C CYS A 46 8.54 1.14 -10.28
N ASN A 47 8.49 1.91 -9.20
CA ASN A 47 9.58 2.83 -8.89
C ASN A 47 10.74 2.11 -8.20
N ILE A 48 11.95 2.36 -8.70
CA ILE A 48 13.16 1.64 -8.25
C ILE A 48 13.87 2.30 -7.07
N ARG A 49 13.50 3.53 -6.67
CA ARG A 49 14.24 4.30 -5.66
C ARG A 49 13.33 5.05 -4.71
N ASN A 50 13.51 4.86 -3.40
CA ASN A 50 12.82 5.63 -2.35
C ASN A 50 11.27 5.53 -2.33
N ASP A 51 10.65 4.52 -2.95
CA ASP A 51 9.24 4.20 -2.71
C ASP A 51 9.10 3.24 -1.51
N ARG A 52 8.96 3.82 -0.32
CA ARG A 52 8.80 3.05 0.92
C ARG A 52 7.39 2.49 1.11
N SER A 53 6.40 3.04 0.41
CA SER A 53 5.00 2.63 0.58
C SER A 53 4.68 1.43 -0.32
N VAL A 54 5.22 1.44 -1.54
CA VAL A 54 5.09 0.36 -2.52
C VAL A 54 6.46 0.12 -3.16
N PRO A 55 7.36 -0.62 -2.48
CA PRO A 55 8.67 -0.96 -3.02
C PRO A 55 8.58 -1.69 -4.36
N PHE A 56 9.64 -1.62 -5.16
CA PHE A 56 9.70 -2.18 -6.51
C PHE A 56 9.17 -3.62 -6.61
N TRP A 57 9.62 -4.53 -5.74
CA TRP A 57 9.22 -5.94 -5.75
C TRP A 57 7.72 -6.14 -5.51
N THR A 58 7.10 -5.30 -4.68
CA THR A 58 5.63 -5.33 -4.47
C THR A 58 4.88 -4.80 -5.68
N ALA A 59 5.34 -3.69 -6.28
CA ALA A 59 4.70 -3.06 -7.43
C ALA A 59 4.79 -3.94 -8.69
N SER A 60 5.91 -4.63 -8.86
CA SER A 60 6.21 -5.45 -10.03
C SER A 60 5.72 -6.90 -9.92
N PHE A 61 5.19 -7.30 -8.76
CA PHE A 61 4.91 -8.71 -8.43
C PHE A 61 6.16 -9.57 -8.66
N SER A 62 7.28 -9.14 -8.08
CA SER A 62 8.57 -9.82 -8.22
C SER A 62 8.98 -10.45 -6.89
N ASP A 63 9.63 -11.60 -6.97
CA ASP A 63 10.29 -12.24 -5.84
C ASP A 63 11.69 -11.71 -5.56
N ALA A 64 12.21 -10.83 -6.42
CA ALA A 64 13.51 -10.20 -6.21
C ALA A 64 13.49 -8.73 -6.60
N ASP A 65 14.49 -7.99 -6.13
CA ASP A 65 14.70 -6.60 -6.46
C ASP A 65 16.10 -6.42 -7.08
N PRO A 66 16.21 -6.29 -8.42
CA PRO A 66 17.50 -6.12 -9.08
C PRO A 66 18.06 -4.70 -8.91
N PHE A 67 17.31 -3.78 -8.29
CA PHE A 67 17.62 -2.35 -8.23
C PHE A 67 18.17 -1.90 -6.87
N ASN A 68 18.60 -2.83 -6.02
CA ASN A 68 19.16 -2.50 -4.71
C ASN A 68 20.47 -1.69 -4.81
N GLU A 69 21.29 -1.97 -5.82
CA GLU A 69 22.62 -1.34 -6.02
C GLU A 69 22.65 -0.62 -7.37
N LEU A 70 21.95 0.51 -7.46
CA LEU A 70 21.82 1.29 -8.71
C LEU A 70 23.16 1.79 -9.24
N GLU A 71 24.14 1.99 -8.36
CA GLU A 71 25.49 2.41 -8.76
C GLU A 71 26.22 1.32 -9.56
N ASP A 72 25.77 0.07 -9.46
CA ASP A 72 26.39 -1.07 -10.11
C ASP A 72 25.71 -1.45 -11.44
N MET A 73 24.81 -0.60 -11.93
CA MET A 73 23.99 -0.84 -13.11
C MET A 73 24.19 0.22 -14.19
N GLU A 74 24.17 -0.20 -15.44
CA GLU A 74 23.97 0.69 -16.58
C GLU A 74 22.48 0.78 -16.88
N ILE A 75 21.91 1.97 -16.77
CA ILE A 75 20.46 2.21 -16.95
C ILE A 75 20.27 3.13 -18.16
N GLN A 76 19.50 2.66 -19.13
CA GLN A 76 19.09 3.45 -20.28
C GLN A 76 17.68 3.98 -20.06
N TYR A 77 17.54 5.31 -20.09
CA TYR A 77 16.27 5.99 -19.94
C TYR A 77 15.61 6.19 -21.30
N ASN A 78 14.28 6.18 -21.30
CA ASN A 78 13.50 6.46 -22.48
C ASN A 78 13.70 7.92 -22.95
N ASN A 79 13.85 8.12 -24.25
CA ASN A 79 14.07 9.44 -24.84
C ASN A 79 12.86 10.39 -24.72
N GLY A 80 11.63 9.86 -24.65
CA GLY A 80 10.40 10.64 -24.54
C GLY A 80 9.97 10.94 -23.10
N TYR A 81 10.31 10.04 -22.16
CA TYR A 81 9.87 10.12 -20.77
C TYR A 81 11.06 9.98 -19.81
N SER A 82 11.45 11.09 -19.18
CA SER A 82 12.70 11.22 -18.42
C SER A 82 12.87 10.26 -17.24
N SER A 83 11.77 9.76 -16.65
CA SER A 83 11.81 8.80 -15.54
C SER A 83 11.67 7.35 -15.97
N LEU A 84 11.28 7.06 -17.21
CA LEU A 84 11.01 5.71 -17.66
C LEU A 84 12.32 5.01 -18.03
N ILE A 85 12.50 3.79 -17.55
CA ILE A 85 13.66 2.95 -17.89
C ILE A 85 13.29 2.08 -19.08
N GLU A 86 14.10 2.13 -20.12
CA GLU A 86 13.95 1.33 -21.35
C GLU A 86 14.70 0.00 -21.23
N SER A 87 15.92 0.04 -20.72
CA SER A 87 16.73 -1.15 -20.47
C SER A 87 17.68 -0.93 -19.29
N PHE A 88 18.12 -2.03 -18.68
CA PHE A 88 19.13 -2.00 -17.63
C PHE A 88 20.02 -3.24 -17.74
N GLU A 89 21.29 -3.09 -17.37
CA GLU A 89 22.27 -4.17 -17.33
C GLU A 89 23.14 -4.04 -16.08
N HIS A 90 23.52 -5.16 -15.47
CA HIS A 90 24.50 -5.16 -14.38
C HIS A 90 25.89 -5.02 -14.97
N LEU A 91 26.66 -4.05 -14.47
CA LEU A 91 28.03 -3.86 -14.93
C LEU A 91 28.92 -5.01 -14.45
N ASP A 92 29.94 -5.33 -15.25
CA ASP A 92 30.94 -6.30 -14.84
C ASP A 92 31.82 -5.75 -13.69
N MET A 93 32.38 -6.67 -12.90
CA MET A 93 33.21 -6.29 -11.74
C MET A 93 34.42 -5.44 -12.12
N GLU A 94 34.95 -5.62 -13.35
CA GLU A 94 36.07 -4.84 -13.86
C GLU A 94 35.68 -3.37 -14.09
N THR A 95 34.56 -3.12 -14.78
CA THR A 95 34.05 -1.76 -15.01
C THR A 95 33.65 -1.10 -13.71
N LEU A 96 33.03 -1.83 -12.77
CA LEU A 96 32.68 -1.30 -11.45
C LEU A 96 33.91 -0.81 -10.68
N ASN A 97 34.97 -1.60 -10.64
CA ASN A 97 36.21 -1.21 -9.96
C ASN A 97 36.81 0.04 -10.60
N ARG A 98 36.85 0.11 -11.94
CA ARG A 98 37.31 1.29 -12.68
C ARG A 98 36.51 2.54 -12.33
N LEU A 99 35.18 2.47 -12.36
CA LEU A 99 34.30 3.60 -12.03
C LEU A 99 34.42 4.02 -10.56
N ARG A 100 34.61 3.07 -9.63
CA ARG A 100 34.85 3.35 -8.21
C ARG A 100 36.18 4.07 -8.00
N GLU A 101 37.24 3.66 -8.70
CA GLU A 101 38.55 4.34 -8.69
C GLU A 101 38.45 5.76 -9.24
N GLU A 102 37.84 5.95 -10.42
CA GLU A 102 37.62 7.27 -11.02
C GLU A 102 36.81 8.20 -10.08
N ARG A 103 35.74 7.68 -9.46
CA ARG A 103 34.95 8.43 -8.48
C ARG A 103 35.80 8.78 -7.25
N ALA A 104 36.59 7.85 -6.72
CA ALA A 104 37.48 8.11 -5.58
C ALA A 104 38.55 9.18 -5.90
N GLU A 105 39.12 9.18 -7.10
CA GLU A 105 40.05 10.20 -7.57
C GLU A 105 39.39 11.57 -7.75
N SER A 106 38.19 11.62 -8.33
CA SER A 106 37.42 12.86 -8.47
C SER A 106 37.07 13.47 -7.11
N LEU A 107 36.71 12.62 -6.13
CA LEU A 107 36.39 13.04 -4.77
C LEU A 107 37.64 13.55 -4.04
N LYS A 108 38.80 12.92 -4.21
CA LYS A 108 40.09 13.42 -3.67
C LYS A 108 40.41 14.80 -4.24
N THR A 109 40.23 14.98 -5.54
CA THR A 109 40.49 16.26 -6.24
C THR A 109 39.53 17.37 -5.79
N THR A 110 38.26 17.05 -5.59
CA THR A 110 37.21 18.00 -5.18
C THR A 110 37.29 18.34 -3.68
N SER A 111 37.63 17.37 -2.84
CA SER A 111 37.68 17.47 -1.37
C SER A 111 38.74 18.47 -0.85
N PHE A 112 39.85 18.67 -1.55
CA PHE A 112 40.93 19.56 -1.09
C PHE A 112 40.76 21.02 -1.53
N VAL A 113 40.29 21.26 -2.75
CA VAL A 113 40.23 22.62 -3.34
C VAL A 113 38.96 23.38 -2.92
N GLN A 114 37.83 22.68 -2.77
CA GLN A 114 36.52 23.33 -2.57
C GLN A 114 36.16 23.51 -1.09
N ARG A 115 36.75 22.70 -0.20
CA ARG A 115 36.43 22.63 1.25
C ARG A 115 37.17 23.68 2.09
N THR A 116 38.26 24.24 1.59
CA THR A 116 39.04 25.33 2.22
C THR A 116 38.68 26.71 1.68
N ALA A 117 38.23 26.83 0.42
CA ALA A 117 37.99 28.12 -0.22
C ALA A 117 36.60 28.74 0.08
N HIS A 118 35.55 27.94 0.30
CA HIS A 118 34.18 28.47 0.50
C HIS A 118 33.69 28.43 1.97
N THR A 119 34.30 27.62 2.83
CA THR A 119 33.76 27.37 4.19
C THR A 119 34.18 28.40 5.23
N LEU A 120 35.20 29.23 4.97
CA LEU A 120 35.67 30.22 5.95
C LEU A 120 35.16 31.64 5.70
N THR A 121 34.71 31.97 4.49
CA THR A 121 34.37 33.35 4.09
C THR A 121 32.87 33.63 4.00
N SER A 122 32.01 32.60 4.00
CA SER A 122 30.56 32.76 3.82
C SER A 122 29.71 32.34 5.01
N ILE A 123 30.26 32.27 6.23
CA ILE A 123 29.45 31.98 7.43
C ILE A 123 28.80 33.29 7.90
N PRO A 124 27.46 33.46 7.79
CA PRO A 124 26.79 34.63 8.32
C PRO A 124 26.65 34.48 9.84
N TRP A 125 27.70 34.82 10.58
CA TRP A 125 27.79 34.73 12.05
C TRP A 125 26.58 35.34 12.78
N LYS A 126 25.90 36.31 12.16
CA LYS A 126 24.64 36.90 12.66
C LYS A 126 23.47 35.90 12.75
N LYS A 127 23.41 34.87 11.91
CA LYS A 127 22.35 33.83 11.93
C LYS A 127 22.60 32.76 13.00
N TYR A 128 23.86 32.40 13.21
CA TYR A 128 24.25 31.38 14.21
C TYR A 128 24.29 31.92 15.64
N ALA A 129 24.40 33.24 15.82
CA ALA A 129 24.19 33.89 17.12
C ALA A 129 22.78 33.60 17.70
N LEU A 130 21.75 33.51 16.85
CA LEU A 130 20.39 33.14 17.25
C LEU A 130 20.29 31.68 17.72
N LEU A 131 21.03 30.77 17.06
CA LEU A 131 21.07 29.35 17.42
C LEU A 131 21.81 29.14 18.75
N GLY A 132 22.90 29.89 18.99
CA GLY A 132 23.58 29.91 20.29
C GLY A 132 22.72 30.45 21.44
N LEU A 133 21.80 31.37 21.15
CA LEU A 133 20.81 31.89 22.10
C LEU A 133 19.64 30.92 22.35
N LEU A 134 19.34 30.03 21.38
CA LEU A 134 18.30 29.01 21.51
C LEU A 134 18.71 27.85 22.42
N THR A 135 20.00 27.52 22.49
CA THR A 135 20.56 26.43 23.31
C THR A 135 20.20 26.51 24.80
N PRO A 136 20.27 27.67 25.49
CA PRO A 136 19.77 27.78 26.86
C PRO A 136 18.24 27.85 26.93
N VAL A 137 17.55 28.37 25.92
CA VAL A 137 16.08 28.55 25.94
C VAL A 137 15.33 27.23 25.79
N LEU A 138 15.86 26.30 25.00
CA LEU A 138 15.24 25.02 24.69
C LEU A 138 14.96 24.12 25.93
N PRO A 139 15.89 23.94 26.90
CA PRO A 139 15.59 23.20 28.14
C PRO A 139 14.57 23.91 29.03
N PHE A 140 14.60 25.25 29.11
CA PHE A 140 13.58 26.01 29.87
C PHE A 140 12.19 25.89 29.22
N TRP A 141 12.11 25.88 27.90
CA TRP A 141 10.86 25.71 27.17
C TRP A 141 10.28 24.30 27.35
N ILE A 142 11.11 23.26 27.34
CA ILE A 142 10.69 21.88 27.64
C ILE A 142 10.15 21.76 29.08
N LEU A 143 10.80 22.39 30.07
CA LEU A 143 10.32 22.41 31.45
C LEU A 143 8.96 23.13 31.58
N PHE A 144 8.81 24.26 30.89
CA PHE A 144 7.53 24.99 30.85
C PHE A 144 6.42 24.15 30.19
N ALA A 145 6.69 23.57 29.02
CA ALA A 145 5.75 22.70 28.31
C ALA A 145 5.34 21.49 29.17
N SER A 146 6.32 20.81 29.80
CA SER A 146 6.06 19.69 30.71
C SER A 146 5.16 20.08 31.89
N THR A 147 5.36 21.27 32.47
CA THR A 147 4.53 21.80 33.56
C THR A 147 3.10 22.07 33.10
N THR A 148 2.93 22.68 31.91
CA THR A 148 1.59 22.95 31.34
C THR A 148 0.84 21.66 31.00
N ILE A 149 1.52 20.68 30.41
CA ILE A 149 0.95 19.37 30.08
C ILE A 149 0.57 18.61 31.35
N SER A 150 1.41 18.67 32.39
CA SER A 150 1.11 18.06 33.69
C SER A 150 -0.08 18.72 34.37
N TYR A 151 -0.18 20.05 34.34
CA TYR A 151 -1.31 20.79 34.90
C TYR A 151 -2.62 20.47 34.18
N GLN A 152 -2.61 20.46 32.84
CA GLN A 152 -3.77 20.08 32.04
C GLN A 152 -4.14 18.60 32.22
N GLY A 153 -3.16 17.71 32.34
CA GLY A 153 -3.36 16.29 32.64
C GLY A 153 -4.00 16.05 34.02
N LEU A 154 -3.59 16.83 35.02
CA LEU A 154 -4.16 16.76 36.37
C LEU A 154 -5.59 17.33 36.42
N ASN A 155 -5.86 18.46 35.76
CA ASN A 155 -7.22 18.99 35.66
C ASN A 155 -8.14 18.08 34.82
N SER A 156 -7.60 17.41 33.80
CA SER A 156 -8.33 16.39 33.03
C SER A 156 -8.74 15.21 33.90
N ARG A 157 -7.82 14.69 34.75
CA ARG A 157 -8.13 13.61 35.69
C ARG A 157 -9.13 14.03 36.78
N ARG A 158 -9.09 15.28 37.22
CA ARG A 158 -10.10 15.85 38.14
C ARG A 158 -11.48 15.92 37.49
N ARG A 159 -11.55 16.25 36.20
CA ARG A 159 -12.81 16.23 35.43
C ARG A 159 -13.36 14.81 35.30
N THR A 160 -12.54 13.82 34.95
CA THR A 160 -12.96 12.40 34.84
C THR A 160 -13.41 11.80 36.17
N ARG A 161 -12.86 12.26 37.31
CA ARG A 161 -13.30 11.82 38.64
C ARG A 161 -14.72 12.28 38.99
N ASN A 162 -15.16 13.42 38.48
CA ASN A 162 -16.54 13.88 38.68
C ASN A 162 -17.54 13.00 37.93
N TRP A 163 -17.20 12.53 36.72
CA TRP A 163 -18.02 11.57 35.96
C TRP A 163 -18.13 10.20 36.63
N THR A 164 -17.13 9.79 37.43
CA THR A 164 -17.18 8.51 38.17
C THR A 164 -18.15 8.58 39.35
N ASN A 165 -18.22 9.72 40.06
CA ASN A 165 -19.23 9.94 41.10
C ASN A 165 -20.63 10.14 40.50
N GLU A 166 -20.73 10.74 39.31
CA GLU A 166 -21.98 10.86 38.55
C GLU A 166 -22.50 9.50 38.03
N SER A 167 -21.60 8.53 37.80
CA SER A 167 -21.97 7.16 37.46
C SER A 167 -22.66 6.41 38.61
N GLU A 168 -22.35 6.76 39.86
CA GLU A 168 -23.02 6.19 41.05
C GLU A 168 -24.47 6.72 41.17
N THR A 169 -24.68 8.01 40.83
CA THR A 169 -26.04 8.57 40.72
C THR A 169 -26.82 7.98 39.55
N LEU A 170 -26.17 7.70 38.42
CA LEU A 170 -26.80 7.04 37.26
C LEU A 170 -27.14 5.57 37.54
N GLN A 171 -26.33 4.86 38.33
CA GLN A 171 -26.63 3.50 38.79
C GLN A 171 -27.84 3.48 39.73
N ARG A 172 -27.93 4.43 40.67
CA ARG A 172 -29.12 4.57 41.54
C ARG A 172 -30.39 4.93 40.77
N ILE A 173 -30.30 5.77 39.73
CA ILE A 173 -31.44 6.07 38.85
C ILE A 173 -31.85 4.81 38.04
N ARG A 174 -30.87 4.01 37.58
CA ARG A 174 -31.14 2.75 36.88
C ARG A 174 -31.79 1.69 37.78
N GLU A 175 -31.40 1.60 39.04
CA GLU A 175 -32.03 0.72 40.04
C GLU A 175 -33.43 1.18 40.47
N MET A 176 -33.67 2.50 40.57
CA MET A 176 -35.02 3.05 40.79
C MET A 176 -35.95 2.86 39.57
N ALA A 177 -35.40 2.95 38.36
CA ALA A 177 -36.15 2.68 37.14
C ALA A 177 -36.51 1.19 37.01
N SER A 178 -35.58 0.28 37.31
CA SER A 178 -35.82 -1.17 37.21
C SER A 178 -36.83 -1.68 38.25
N THR A 179 -36.83 -1.10 39.46
CA THR A 179 -37.81 -1.42 40.51
C THR A 179 -39.21 -0.86 40.22
N THR A 180 -39.32 0.24 39.46
CA THR A 180 -40.60 0.82 39.04
C THR A 180 -41.25 0.04 37.89
N THR A 181 -40.47 -0.53 36.97
CA THR A 181 -41.00 -1.32 35.84
C THR A 181 -41.41 -2.75 36.19
N LEU A 182 -40.94 -3.32 37.31
CA LEU A 182 -41.36 -4.67 37.74
C LEU A 182 -42.68 -4.69 38.53
N GLY A 183 -43.19 -3.52 38.95
CA GLY A 183 -44.46 -3.37 39.67
C GLY A 183 -45.68 -3.08 38.78
N ARG A 184 -45.52 -3.00 37.45
CA ARG A 184 -46.61 -2.64 36.52
C ARG A 184 -46.83 -3.65 35.39
N HIS A 185 -46.35 -4.88 35.59
CA HIS A 185 -46.57 -6.04 34.70
C HIS A 185 -47.08 -7.25 35.51
N LYS A 186 -48.09 -6.98 36.32
CA LYS A 186 -49.09 -7.94 36.78
C LYS A 186 -50.41 -7.19 36.77
N ASP A 187 -51.40 -7.83 36.17
CA ASP A 187 -52.80 -7.46 36.01
C ASP A 187 -53.15 -7.07 34.57
N ASP A 188 -54.10 -7.87 34.06
CA ASP A 188 -54.91 -7.75 32.85
C ASP A 188 -54.47 -8.47 31.57
N ASP A 189 -54.51 -9.82 31.65
CA ASP A 189 -54.99 -10.68 30.56
C ASP A 189 -56.53 -10.53 30.40
N ASN A 190 -57.01 -10.05 29.25
CA ASN A 190 -58.12 -10.63 28.45
C ASN A 190 -58.77 -9.65 27.44
N HIS A 191 -59.10 -10.22 26.27
CA HIS A 191 -60.16 -9.86 25.31
C HIS A 191 -59.85 -8.99 24.06
N ASP A 192 -59.80 -9.70 22.92
CA ASP A 192 -60.58 -9.58 21.67
C ASP A 192 -60.82 -8.21 20.97
N GLY A 193 -60.61 -8.23 19.63
CA GLY A 193 -61.52 -7.57 18.67
C GLY A 193 -61.13 -6.20 18.06
N SER A 194 -60.83 -6.24 16.76
CA SER A 194 -61.32 -5.33 15.69
C SER A 194 -60.79 -3.87 15.55
N ASP A 195 -60.25 -3.61 14.35
CA ASP A 195 -60.45 -2.51 13.37
C ASP A 195 -60.59 -1.00 13.75
N ASP A 196 -60.06 -0.20 12.80
CA ASP A 196 -60.40 1.18 12.37
C ASP A 196 -59.66 2.44 12.92
N ASN A 197 -58.70 2.88 12.10
CA ASN A 197 -58.53 4.18 11.42
C ASN A 197 -58.95 5.56 12.03
N ILE A 198 -57.99 6.52 11.86
CA ILE A 198 -58.10 7.93 11.40
C ILE A 198 -58.41 9.10 12.38
N THR A 199 -57.47 10.06 12.46
CA THR A 199 -57.58 11.57 12.41
C THR A 199 -56.74 12.30 13.49
N THR A 200 -55.59 12.93 13.19
CA THR A 200 -55.26 14.29 12.65
C THR A 200 -55.20 15.44 13.68
N THR A 201 -54.31 16.41 13.39
CA THR A 201 -54.03 17.77 13.97
C THR A 201 -52.81 17.82 14.90
N ASP A 202 -51.84 18.75 14.84
CA ASP A 202 -51.69 19.98 14.04
C ASP A 202 -50.19 20.42 13.98
N ILE A 203 -49.77 20.84 12.77
CA ILE A 203 -48.94 22.00 12.38
C ILE A 203 -47.94 22.61 13.40
N GLN A 204 -46.62 22.61 13.07
CA GLN A 204 -45.88 23.80 12.59
C GLN A 204 -44.39 23.52 12.24
N ASP A 205 -44.06 23.74 10.97
CA ASP A 205 -42.71 23.93 10.38
C ASP A 205 -42.41 25.45 10.36
N PRO A 206 -41.15 25.97 10.20
CA PRO A 206 -40.48 25.85 8.90
C PRO A 206 -38.92 25.91 8.89
N SER A 207 -38.28 25.27 7.90
CA SER A 207 -37.63 25.98 6.77
C SER A 207 -36.81 25.06 5.85
N SER A 208 -37.30 24.91 4.60
CA SER A 208 -36.62 24.96 3.27
C SER A 208 -35.28 24.22 3.05
N SER A 209 -35.01 23.48 1.95
CA SER A 209 -35.65 23.42 0.62
C SER A 209 -35.02 22.33 -0.27
N ASN A 210 -35.89 21.69 -1.08
CA ASN A 210 -35.76 21.11 -2.45
C ASN A 210 -34.93 19.81 -2.62
N THR A 211 -35.49 18.63 -2.99
CA THR A 211 -36.33 18.22 -4.18
C THR A 211 -35.50 18.30 -5.47
N SER A 212 -35.35 17.30 -6.35
CA SER A 212 -36.07 16.08 -6.80
C SER A 212 -35.04 15.16 -7.50
N SER A 213 -34.98 13.83 -7.37
CA SER A 213 -35.90 12.74 -7.77
C SER A 213 -36.36 12.71 -9.23
N GLY A 214 -35.97 11.64 -9.93
CA GLY A 214 -36.59 11.15 -11.16
C GLY A 214 -36.53 9.61 -11.16
N THR A 215 -37.68 8.98 -10.95
CA THR A 215 -37.92 7.54 -10.82
C THR A 215 -38.45 6.95 -12.14
N LEU A 216 -38.46 5.59 -12.20
CA LEU A 216 -39.35 4.65 -12.94
C LEU A 216 -38.63 3.94 -14.11
N THR A 217 -38.79 2.65 -14.42
CA THR A 217 -39.47 1.44 -13.88
C THR A 217 -38.87 0.23 -14.64
N ARG A 218 -38.56 -0.88 -13.96
CA ARG A 218 -39.14 -2.25 -14.09
C ARG A 218 -39.31 -2.85 -15.50
N GLN A 219 -38.62 -3.96 -15.77
CA GLN A 219 -39.19 -5.23 -16.29
C GLN A 219 -38.17 -6.39 -16.24
N GLN A 220 -38.63 -7.55 -15.76
CA GLN A 220 -38.03 -8.87 -15.92
C GLN A 220 -38.40 -9.39 -17.32
N GLU A 221 -37.51 -10.16 -17.97
CA GLU A 221 -37.79 -11.53 -18.42
C GLU A 221 -36.63 -12.19 -19.18
N ASN A 222 -36.53 -13.50 -18.92
CA ASN A 222 -36.10 -14.63 -19.78
C ASN A 222 -34.64 -14.94 -20.09
N GLU A 223 -34.29 -16.13 -19.61
CA GLU A 223 -33.24 -17.05 -20.05
C GLU A 223 -33.46 -17.53 -21.50
N SER A 224 -32.37 -17.71 -22.24
CA SER A 224 -32.29 -18.76 -23.24
C SER A 224 -30.83 -19.15 -23.49
N HIS A 225 -30.55 -20.43 -23.25
CA HIS A 225 -29.36 -21.16 -23.66
C HIS A 225 -28.99 -20.92 -25.14
N GLN A 226 -27.71 -20.66 -25.41
CA GLN A 226 -27.10 -21.02 -26.69
C GLN A 226 -25.69 -21.58 -26.47
N GLU A 227 -25.61 -22.88 -26.76
CA GLU A 227 -24.43 -23.69 -27.02
C GLU A 227 -23.70 -23.16 -28.26
N HIS A 228 -22.39 -22.91 -28.22
CA HIS A 228 -21.54 -22.94 -29.43
C HIS A 228 -20.08 -23.31 -29.10
N THR A 229 -19.81 -24.59 -29.37
CA THR A 229 -18.69 -25.12 -30.16
C THR A 229 -17.26 -24.69 -29.81
N VAL A 230 -16.58 -25.63 -29.15
CA VAL A 230 -15.14 -25.75 -28.92
C VAL A 230 -14.36 -25.74 -30.24
N VAL A 231 -13.37 -24.85 -30.34
CA VAL A 231 -12.23 -25.00 -31.25
C VAL A 231 -10.98 -25.02 -30.39
N SER A 232 -10.38 -26.21 -30.27
CA SER A 232 -9.11 -26.40 -29.57
C SER A 232 -7.95 -26.04 -30.49
N VAL A 233 -6.98 -25.30 -29.94
CA VAL A 233 -5.62 -25.26 -30.49
C VAL A 233 -4.70 -25.60 -29.35
N LYS A 234 -4.06 -26.77 -29.47
CA LYS A 234 -3.03 -27.29 -28.59
C LYS A 234 -1.80 -26.40 -28.63
N MET A 235 -1.19 -26.11 -27.49
CA MET A 235 0.27 -26.08 -27.38
C MET A 235 0.73 -26.79 -26.10
N ASP A 236 1.76 -27.61 -26.29
CA ASP A 236 2.42 -28.49 -25.34
C ASP A 236 2.89 -27.76 -24.08
N GLY A 237 2.49 -28.29 -22.92
CA GLY A 237 3.13 -28.00 -21.65
C GLY A 237 3.87 -29.23 -21.15
N SER A 238 5.21 -29.20 -21.14
CA SER A 238 5.98 -30.13 -20.31
C SER A 238 5.98 -29.63 -18.87
N VAL A 239 4.97 -30.03 -18.11
CA VAL A 239 5.02 -29.97 -16.65
C VAL A 239 5.75 -31.23 -16.20
N MET A 240 6.89 -31.09 -15.53
CA MET A 240 7.50 -32.20 -14.82
C MET A 240 7.36 -31.97 -13.32
N GLU A 241 6.44 -32.75 -12.78
CA GLU A 241 5.98 -32.85 -11.40
C GLU A 241 6.98 -33.66 -10.58
N SER A 242 7.56 -33.08 -9.53
CA SER A 242 8.45 -33.82 -8.62
C SER A 242 7.64 -34.46 -7.49
N ARG A 243 7.47 -35.78 -7.62
CA ARG A 243 6.84 -36.71 -6.69
C ARG A 243 7.72 -36.89 -5.45
N PHE A 244 7.16 -36.67 -4.26
CA PHE A 244 7.82 -36.95 -2.97
C PHE A 244 7.74 -38.46 -2.69
N GLU A 245 8.87 -39.16 -2.76
CA GLU A 245 9.00 -40.53 -2.24
C GLU A 245 9.79 -40.51 -0.92
N SER A 246 9.17 -41.09 0.11
CA SER A 246 9.77 -41.39 1.41
C SER A 246 10.49 -42.73 1.34
N GLY A 247 11.82 -42.73 1.49
CA GLY A 247 12.63 -43.93 1.64
C GLY A 247 13.82 -43.67 2.56
N GLY A 248 13.83 -44.33 3.73
CA GLY A 248 14.94 -44.27 4.67
C GLY A 248 16.09 -45.20 4.30
N GLY A 249 17.30 -44.83 4.71
CA GLY A 249 18.51 -45.65 4.63
C GLY A 249 19.73 -44.83 5.01
N GLY A 250 20.39 -45.20 6.10
CA GLY A 250 21.51 -44.45 6.69
C GLY A 250 22.80 -44.52 5.89
N GLY A 251 23.64 -43.50 6.11
CA GLY A 251 25.01 -43.40 5.63
C GLY A 251 25.60 -42.07 6.09
N ASP A 252 26.55 -42.17 7.02
CA ASP A 252 27.53 -41.14 7.36
C ASP A 252 28.20 -40.63 6.08
N ASP A 253 28.16 -39.32 5.82
CA ASP A 253 29.13 -38.62 4.97
C ASP A 253 28.96 -37.09 5.11
N THR A 254 30.06 -36.48 5.58
CA THR A 254 30.46 -35.06 5.51
C THR A 254 29.48 -34.06 4.89
N LEU A 255 29.03 -33.10 5.71
CA LEU A 255 28.30 -31.89 5.33
C LEU A 255 29.16 -30.98 4.43
N GLY A 256 29.19 -31.29 3.13
CA GLY A 256 29.34 -30.27 2.10
C GLY A 256 27.99 -29.58 1.94
N MET A 257 27.87 -28.37 2.49
CA MET A 257 26.71 -27.53 2.27
C MET A 257 26.75 -27.09 0.81
N ASP A 258 26.15 -27.88 -0.07
CA ASP A 258 25.79 -27.46 -1.41
C ASP A 258 24.75 -26.35 -1.23
N GLU A 259 25.21 -25.10 -1.18
CA GLU A 259 24.35 -23.93 -1.30
C GLU A 259 23.68 -24.05 -2.67
N THR A 260 22.53 -24.73 -2.70
CA THR A 260 21.57 -24.58 -3.77
C THR A 260 21.25 -23.10 -3.85
N VAL A 261 21.92 -22.42 -4.78
CA VAL A 261 21.74 -20.98 -4.99
C VAL A 261 20.30 -20.81 -5.43
N GLU A 262 19.43 -20.35 -4.53
CA GLU A 262 18.05 -20.02 -4.88
C GLU A 262 18.08 -18.92 -5.93
N VAL A 263 17.59 -19.25 -7.13
CA VAL A 263 17.50 -18.33 -8.27
C VAL A 263 16.12 -17.68 -8.27
N SER A 264 16.07 -16.38 -8.56
CA SER A 264 14.79 -15.66 -8.70
C SER A 264 13.99 -16.21 -9.88
N HIS A 265 12.69 -16.42 -9.66
CA HIS A 265 11.80 -16.79 -10.76
C HIS A 265 11.38 -15.59 -11.61
N SER A 266 11.50 -14.38 -11.09
CA SER A 266 11.22 -13.14 -11.84
C SER A 266 12.39 -12.69 -12.71
N TYR A 267 13.62 -12.99 -12.28
CA TYR A 267 14.86 -12.66 -12.99
C TYR A 267 15.85 -13.84 -13.02
N PRO A 268 15.50 -14.95 -13.69
CA PRO A 268 16.36 -16.15 -13.73
C PRO A 268 17.70 -15.93 -14.44
N GLU A 269 17.77 -14.95 -15.34
CA GLU A 269 18.97 -14.54 -16.05
C GLU A 269 19.97 -13.78 -15.16
N LEU A 270 19.48 -13.08 -14.13
CA LEU A 270 20.30 -12.29 -13.22
C LEU A 270 20.78 -13.13 -12.03
N LYS A 271 21.79 -13.98 -12.27
CA LYS A 271 22.34 -14.90 -11.24
C LYS A 271 22.87 -14.20 -9.98
N SER A 272 23.25 -12.93 -10.09
CA SER A 272 23.69 -12.09 -8.96
C SER A 272 22.52 -11.68 -8.05
N VAL A 273 21.30 -11.62 -8.60
CA VAL A 273 20.11 -11.17 -7.88
C VAL A 273 19.57 -12.30 -7.04
N ARG A 274 19.53 -12.06 -5.72
CA ARG A 274 19.00 -13.02 -4.75
C ARG A 274 17.48 -12.82 -4.58
N PRO A 275 16.70 -13.91 -4.51
CA PRO A 275 15.30 -13.82 -4.10
C PRO A 275 15.16 -13.20 -2.71
N LEU A 276 14.08 -12.46 -2.52
CA LEU A 276 13.63 -11.95 -1.24
C LEU A 276 13.08 -13.11 -0.41
N ALA A 277 13.27 -13.02 0.91
CA ALA A 277 12.71 -13.98 1.88
C ALA A 277 11.19 -13.79 2.05
N LEU A 278 10.43 -14.05 0.98
CA LEU A 278 8.98 -13.94 0.96
C LEU A 278 8.32 -15.16 1.61
N GLN A 279 7.18 -14.93 2.25
CA GLN A 279 6.35 -16.03 2.74
C GLN A 279 5.77 -16.83 1.56
N PRO A 280 5.52 -18.14 1.70
CA PRO A 280 4.94 -18.95 0.63
C PRO A 280 3.65 -18.37 0.02
N VAL A 281 2.79 -17.80 0.86
CA VAL A 281 1.56 -17.12 0.43
C VAL A 281 1.83 -15.86 -0.41
N GLN A 282 2.89 -15.11 -0.12
CA GLN A 282 3.28 -13.93 -0.91
C GLN A 282 3.81 -14.35 -2.28
N VAL A 283 4.60 -15.43 -2.33
CA VAL A 283 5.08 -16.03 -3.58
C VAL A 283 3.90 -16.54 -4.42
N GLU A 284 2.92 -17.18 -3.80
CA GLU A 284 1.71 -17.64 -4.46
C GLU A 284 0.90 -16.48 -5.06
N ILE A 285 0.65 -15.42 -4.28
CA ILE A 285 -0.02 -14.20 -4.75
C ILE A 285 0.72 -13.62 -5.97
N SER A 286 2.04 -13.48 -5.86
CA SER A 286 2.88 -12.97 -6.95
C SER A 286 2.74 -13.81 -8.22
N ARG A 287 2.88 -15.14 -8.11
CA ARG A 287 2.73 -16.06 -9.25
C ARG A 287 1.35 -15.99 -9.87
N ASN A 288 0.30 -15.89 -9.06
CA ASN A 288 -1.05 -15.83 -9.57
C ASN A 288 -1.32 -14.52 -10.34
N LEU A 289 -0.88 -13.37 -9.81
CA LEU A 289 -1.03 -12.08 -10.50
C LEU A 289 -0.26 -12.05 -11.82
N ASN A 290 0.91 -12.68 -11.88
CA ASN A 290 1.72 -12.81 -13.10
C ASN A 290 1.12 -13.73 -14.17
N LYS A 291 0.02 -14.45 -13.91
CA LYS A 291 -0.73 -15.19 -14.95
C LYS A 291 -1.48 -14.26 -15.90
N LEU A 292 -1.73 -13.02 -15.50
CA LEU A 292 -2.27 -11.99 -16.38
C LEU A 292 -1.16 -11.29 -17.16
N GLU A 293 -1.48 -10.82 -18.35
CA GLU A 293 -0.57 -9.97 -19.14
C GLU A 293 -0.56 -8.55 -18.56
N TRP A 294 0.60 -8.11 -18.08
CA TRP A 294 0.85 -6.76 -17.57
C TRP A 294 1.91 -6.05 -18.41
N SER A 295 1.69 -4.79 -18.74
CA SER A 295 2.76 -3.88 -19.16
C SER A 295 3.45 -3.35 -17.90
N LYS A 296 4.63 -3.87 -17.57
CA LYS A 296 5.40 -3.46 -16.40
C LYS A 296 6.38 -2.36 -16.79
N ASN A 297 6.08 -1.13 -16.39
CA ASN A 297 6.90 0.04 -16.65
C ASN A 297 7.78 0.31 -15.43
N ILE A 298 9.08 0.34 -15.64
CA ILE A 298 10.04 0.63 -14.58
C ILE A 298 10.30 2.13 -14.61
N VAL A 299 10.22 2.79 -13.46
CA VAL A 299 10.51 4.22 -13.35
C VAL A 299 11.54 4.51 -12.30
N HIS A 300 12.33 5.56 -12.53
CA HIS A 300 13.30 6.07 -11.59
C HIS A 300 12.89 7.49 -11.16
N ILE A 301 12.32 7.59 -9.96
CA ILE A 301 11.96 8.86 -9.35
C ILE A 301 12.70 8.98 -8.02
N ASP A 302 13.81 9.72 -8.01
CA ASP A 302 14.55 9.98 -6.78
C ASP A 302 13.95 11.18 -6.02
N ALA A 303 12.97 10.89 -5.17
CA ALA A 303 12.35 11.87 -4.29
C ALA A 303 12.13 11.30 -2.90
N TRP A 304 12.13 12.17 -1.88
CA TRP A 304 11.89 11.76 -0.49
C TRP A 304 10.55 11.02 -0.31
N ASN A 305 9.54 11.43 -1.09
CA ASN A 305 8.25 10.76 -1.18
C ASN A 305 7.97 10.38 -2.64
N ALA A 306 8.74 9.42 -3.15
CA ALA A 306 8.61 8.97 -4.54
C ALA A 306 7.20 8.43 -4.85
N HIS A 307 6.54 7.79 -3.87
CA HIS A 307 5.16 7.32 -4.01
C HIS A 307 4.16 8.46 -4.28
N ALA A 308 4.25 9.56 -3.54
CA ALA A 308 3.38 10.70 -3.81
C ALA A 308 3.74 11.40 -5.14
N SER A 309 5.01 11.26 -5.56
CA SER A 309 5.51 11.84 -6.80
C SER A 309 5.01 11.07 -8.02
N ILE A 310 5.02 9.73 -8.02
CA ILE A 310 4.57 8.92 -9.16
C ILE A 310 3.07 9.06 -9.44
N VAL A 311 2.26 9.34 -8.40
CA VAL A 311 0.81 9.57 -8.53
C VAL A 311 0.49 11.02 -8.90
N VAL A 312 1.37 11.98 -8.57
CA VAL A 312 1.21 13.43 -8.84
C VAL A 312 -0.13 14.01 -8.34
N ARG A 313 -0.72 13.44 -7.28
CA ARG A 313 -2.04 13.89 -6.79
C ARG A 313 -2.01 15.29 -6.16
N GLU A 314 -0.90 15.64 -5.51
CA GLU A 314 -0.73 16.89 -4.80
C GLU A 314 0.43 17.68 -5.39
N LYS A 315 0.20 18.97 -5.70
CA LYS A 315 1.20 19.84 -6.33
C LYS A 315 2.53 19.90 -5.56
N ARG A 316 2.51 19.74 -4.23
CA ARG A 316 3.73 19.76 -3.38
C ARG A 316 4.67 18.57 -3.60
N PHE A 317 4.19 17.47 -4.18
CA PHE A 317 4.97 16.28 -4.50
C PHE A 317 5.17 16.10 -6.00
N SER A 318 4.69 17.04 -6.82
CA SER A 318 4.90 17.03 -8.26
C SER A 318 6.38 17.27 -8.56
N ASN A 319 6.96 16.41 -9.39
CA ASN A 319 8.29 16.57 -9.95
C ASN A 319 8.32 16.08 -11.40
N ASP A 320 9.42 16.34 -12.10
CA ASP A 320 9.54 16.03 -13.52
C ASP A 320 9.41 14.53 -13.78
N GLY A 321 9.98 13.69 -12.91
CA GLY A 321 9.91 12.24 -13.07
C GLY A 321 8.51 11.66 -12.87
N GLY A 322 7.77 12.11 -11.86
CA GLY A 322 6.37 11.74 -11.65
C GLY A 322 5.47 12.25 -12.77
N THR A 323 5.70 13.48 -13.22
CA THR A 323 4.97 14.07 -14.35
C THR A 323 5.22 13.28 -15.63
N ALA A 324 6.46 12.88 -15.91
CA ALA A 324 6.81 12.05 -17.06
C ALA A 324 6.15 10.66 -16.99
N ALA A 325 6.08 10.04 -15.81
CA ALA A 325 5.40 8.76 -15.64
C ALA A 325 3.89 8.87 -15.94
N VAL A 326 3.23 9.90 -15.38
CA VAL A 326 1.80 10.16 -15.66
C VAL A 326 1.58 10.55 -17.12
N GLN A 327 2.49 11.31 -17.73
CA GLN A 327 2.42 11.66 -19.14
C GLN A 327 2.49 10.41 -20.03
N HIS A 328 3.40 9.47 -19.73
CA HIS A 328 3.46 8.17 -20.40
C HIS A 328 2.14 7.40 -20.30
N VAL A 329 1.51 7.39 -19.11
CA VAL A 329 0.18 6.78 -18.94
C VAL A 329 -0.83 7.43 -19.89
N VAL A 330 -0.90 8.76 -19.87
CA VAL A 330 -1.87 9.54 -20.65
C VAL A 330 -1.69 9.31 -22.15
N ASP A 331 -0.46 9.33 -22.64
CA ASP A 331 -0.18 9.20 -24.07
C ASP A 331 -0.44 7.78 -24.57
N MET A 332 -0.14 6.75 -23.76
CA MET A 332 -0.59 5.39 -24.03
C MET A 332 -2.11 5.33 -24.21
N PHE A 333 -2.89 6.06 -23.41
CA PHE A 333 -4.35 6.10 -23.58
C PHE A 333 -4.83 6.87 -24.83
N LYS A 334 -4.04 7.82 -25.34
CA LYS A 334 -4.39 8.62 -26.52
C LYS A 334 -4.16 7.89 -27.86
N GLU A 335 -3.13 7.05 -27.96
CA GLU A 335 -2.82 6.31 -29.20
C GLU A 335 -3.99 5.45 -29.72
N ASP A 336 -4.93 5.08 -28.84
CA ASP A 336 -6.13 4.31 -29.19
C ASP A 336 -7.31 5.19 -29.68
N GLY A 337 -7.23 6.51 -29.52
CA GLY A 337 -8.31 7.45 -29.81
C GLY A 337 -8.29 8.05 -31.22
N GLU A 338 -7.24 7.77 -32.01
CA GLU A 338 -7.16 8.21 -33.41
C GLU A 338 -7.81 7.21 -34.40
N ASP A 339 -8.29 6.05 -33.92
CA ASP A 339 -9.00 5.02 -34.70
C ASP A 339 -10.51 4.92 -34.34
N VAL A 340 -11.22 6.05 -34.22
CA VAL A 340 -12.71 6.05 -34.10
C VAL A 340 -13.36 7.06 -35.05
#